data_AF-A0A384HU81-F1
#
_entry.id   AF-A0A384HU81-F1
#
_cell.length_a   1.000
_cell.length_b   1.000
_cell.length_c   1.000
_cell.angle_alpha   90.00
_cell.angle_beta   90.00
_cell.angle_gamma   90.00
#
_symmetry.space_group_name_H-M   'P 1'
#
loop_
_entity.id
_entity.type
_entity.pdbx_description
1 polymer ?
#
loop_
_entity_poly.entity_id
_entity_poly.type
_entity_poly.pdbx_seq_one_letter_code
_entity_poly.pdbx_strand_id
1 'polypeptide(L)'
;MTTPHLPPLHGDGLTLHDGPTACPHAVVTGYPQARHVLDRPGLFPRTTNAGRPPGLRGADGETHARLRAAVEEALAGLDLHALRRHARVQARRLLDPIAARGIGDLMGEYADILPLRALLTTLGTGDDTARQLESVWHTSAWPERPGALVPALDAAVAADRRAPGGGLRRPPPPVWAAHTTTPISAGEPEPTAARHRRRPG
;
A
#
# COMPACT_ATOMS: atom_id res chain seq x y z
N MET A 1 -7.45 -28.24 15.80
CA MET A 1 -7.48 -27.04 14.94
C MET A 1 -7.70 -27.50 13.52
N THR A 2 -8.89 -27.30 12.98
CA THR A 2 -9.23 -27.68 11.61
C THR A 2 -8.64 -26.64 10.67
N THR A 3 -7.62 -27.03 9.91
CA THR A 3 -7.04 -26.20 8.84
C THR A 3 -8.16 -25.87 7.85
N PRO A 4 -8.47 -24.58 7.57
CA PRO A 4 -9.45 -24.25 6.56
C PRO A 4 -8.93 -24.77 5.22
N HIS A 5 -9.70 -25.67 4.60
CA HIS A 5 -9.38 -26.21 3.29
C HIS A 5 -9.63 -25.09 2.27
N LEU A 6 -8.56 -24.40 1.86
CA LEU A 6 -8.66 -23.50 0.73
C LEU A 6 -9.03 -24.32 -0.52
N PRO A 7 -9.97 -23.86 -1.35
CA PRO A 7 -10.23 -24.48 -2.63
C PRO A 7 -8.92 -24.48 -3.43
N PRO A 8 -8.61 -25.56 -4.17
CA PRO A 8 -7.41 -25.59 -5.00
C PRO A 8 -7.49 -24.45 -6.01
N LEU A 9 -6.50 -23.56 -5.98
CA LEU A 9 -6.22 -22.66 -7.10
C LEU A 9 -5.73 -23.55 -8.24
N HIS A 10 -6.64 -24.06 -9.07
CA HIS A 10 -6.27 -24.89 -10.21
C HIS A 10 -5.25 -24.13 -11.09
N GLY A 11 -4.08 -24.72 -11.29
CA GLY A 11 -3.16 -24.43 -12.40
C GLY A 11 -1.96 -23.54 -12.12
N ASP A 12 -2.09 -22.43 -11.38
CA ASP A 12 -1.14 -21.30 -11.54
C ASP A 12 -0.49 -20.80 -10.21
N GLY A 13 -0.33 -21.69 -9.23
CA GLY A 13 0.31 -21.38 -7.95
C GLY A 13 1.69 -22.03 -7.82
N LEU A 14 2.75 -21.24 -7.56
CA LEU A 14 4.07 -21.75 -7.20
C LEU A 14 4.25 -21.71 -5.68
N THR A 15 4.58 -22.82 -5.05
CA THR A 15 4.97 -22.80 -3.64
C THR A 15 6.44 -22.41 -3.53
N LEU A 16 6.71 -21.34 -2.79
CA LEU A 16 8.06 -20.88 -2.47
C LEU A 16 8.43 -21.24 -1.03
N HIS A 17 9.72 -21.50 -0.84
CA HIS A 17 10.35 -21.77 0.44
C HIS A 17 11.52 -20.79 0.65
N ASP A 18 11.28 -19.72 1.40
CA ASP A 18 12.30 -18.68 1.66
C ASP A 18 13.24 -19.06 2.81
N GLY A 19 13.94 -20.19 2.65
CA GLY A 19 14.91 -20.70 3.63
C GLY A 19 14.33 -21.76 4.58
N PRO A 20 15.19 -22.36 5.43
CA PRO A 20 14.89 -23.61 6.15
C PRO A 20 13.85 -23.46 7.27
N THR A 21 13.61 -22.24 7.75
CA THR A 21 12.68 -21.94 8.85
C THR A 21 11.46 -21.14 8.41
N ALA A 22 11.38 -20.73 7.14
CA ALA A 22 10.25 -19.98 6.62
C ALA A 22 9.05 -20.91 6.40
N CYS A 23 7.86 -20.42 6.75
CA CYS A 23 6.64 -21.11 6.36
C CYS A 23 6.55 -21.13 4.82
N PRO A 24 6.24 -22.29 4.20
CA PRO A 24 5.96 -22.32 2.77
C PRO A 24 4.83 -21.36 2.45
N HIS A 25 5.00 -20.56 1.39
CA HIS A 25 3.97 -19.63 0.94
C HIS A 25 3.68 -19.84 -0.54
N ALA A 26 2.42 -19.67 -0.92
CA ALA A 26 1.99 -19.80 -2.30
C ALA A 26 2.08 -18.46 -3.01
N VAL A 27 2.72 -18.45 -4.18
CA VAL A 27 2.76 -17.34 -5.13
C VAL A 27 1.73 -17.60 -6.21
N VAL A 28 0.85 -16.63 -6.39
CA VAL A 28 -0.15 -16.63 -7.46
C VAL A 28 0.40 -15.83 -8.64
N THR A 29 0.59 -16.47 -9.79
CA THR A 29 1.22 -15.84 -10.96
C THR A 29 0.21 -15.36 -12.00
N GLY A 30 -1.00 -15.92 -12.01
CA GLY A 30 -2.08 -15.52 -12.92
C GLY A 30 -2.88 -14.30 -12.44
N TYR A 31 -3.19 -13.37 -13.35
CA TYR A 31 -3.95 -12.15 -13.02
C TYR A 31 -5.35 -12.42 -12.45
N PRO A 32 -6.20 -13.30 -13.04
CA PRO A 32 -7.51 -13.59 -12.49
C PRO A 32 -7.45 -14.18 -11.08
N GLN A 33 -6.45 -15.02 -10.80
CA GLN A 33 -6.23 -15.62 -9.49
C GLN A 33 -5.71 -14.58 -8.49
N ALA A 34 -4.80 -13.70 -8.91
CA ALA A 34 -4.35 -12.58 -8.08
C ALA A 34 -5.54 -11.67 -7.70
N ARG A 35 -6.42 -11.37 -8.64
CA ARG A 35 -7.69 -10.68 -8.35
C ARG A 35 -8.57 -11.46 -7.39
N HIS A 36 -8.74 -12.76 -7.59
CA HIS A 36 -9.54 -13.61 -6.70
C HIS A 36 -9.08 -13.52 -5.24
N VAL A 37 -7.76 -13.53 -5.02
CA VAL A 37 -7.14 -13.38 -3.70
C VAL A 37 -7.37 -11.97 -3.14
N LEU A 38 -7.05 -10.93 -3.92
CA LEU A 38 -7.12 -9.53 -3.47
C LEU A 38 -8.55 -9.06 -3.20
N ASP A 39 -9.53 -9.57 -3.93
CA ASP A 39 -10.95 -9.22 -3.82
C ASP A 39 -11.65 -9.99 -2.67
N ARG A 40 -10.97 -10.95 -1.99
CA ARG A 40 -11.53 -11.77 -0.89
C ARG A 40 -10.72 -11.66 0.42
N PRO A 41 -10.67 -10.48 1.06
CA PRO A 41 -9.89 -10.27 2.29
C PRO A 41 -10.36 -11.12 3.48
N GLY A 42 -11.59 -11.64 3.48
CA GLY A 42 -12.06 -12.57 4.52
C GLY A 42 -11.45 -13.98 4.42
N LEU A 43 -10.99 -14.38 3.23
CA LEU A 43 -10.28 -15.65 3.01
C LEU A 43 -8.75 -15.46 3.02
N PHE A 44 -8.29 -14.25 2.65
CA PHE A 44 -6.87 -13.89 2.57
C PHE A 44 -6.60 -12.63 3.41
N PRO A 45 -6.64 -12.74 4.75
CA PRO A 45 -6.48 -11.60 5.64
C PRO A 45 -5.07 -10.99 5.54
N ARG A 46 -4.97 -9.67 5.70
CA ARG A 46 -3.68 -8.94 5.76
C ARG A 46 -2.97 -9.16 7.09
N THR A 47 -3.74 -9.40 8.15
CA THR A 47 -3.28 -9.61 9.53
C THR A 47 -2.40 -10.85 9.71
N THR A 48 -2.49 -11.85 8.83
CA THR A 48 -1.66 -13.07 8.89
C THR A 48 -0.24 -12.87 8.34
N ASN A 49 0.07 -11.72 7.74
CA ASN A 49 1.42 -11.40 7.31
C ASN A 49 2.25 -10.95 8.52
N ALA A 50 2.94 -11.89 9.16
CA ALA A 50 3.87 -11.63 10.26
C ALA A 50 4.87 -10.52 9.88
N GLY A 51 5.10 -9.56 10.77
CA GLY A 51 6.08 -8.48 10.58
C GLY A 51 5.55 -7.17 9.96
N ARG A 52 4.25 -7.03 9.68
CA ARG A 52 3.72 -5.71 9.27
C ARG A 52 3.59 -4.77 10.48
N PRO A 53 4.04 -3.51 10.36
CA PRO A 53 3.81 -2.52 11.40
C PRO A 53 2.31 -2.22 11.54
N PRO A 54 1.84 -1.82 12.74
CA PRO A 54 0.46 -1.42 12.96
C PRO A 54 0.08 -0.29 11.99
N GLY A 55 -1.09 -0.41 11.34
CA GLY A 55 -1.57 0.57 10.38
C GLY A 55 -2.39 -0.05 9.25
N LEU A 56 -2.71 0.76 8.23
CA LEU A 56 -3.58 0.36 7.11
C LEU A 56 -3.14 -0.95 6.44
N ARG A 57 -1.82 -1.14 6.30
CA ARG A 57 -1.25 -2.35 5.68
C ARG A 57 -1.48 -3.61 6.52
N GLY A 58 -1.60 -3.51 7.83
CA GLY A 58 -1.79 -4.64 8.74
C GLY A 58 -3.23 -4.83 9.23
N ALA A 59 -4.18 -4.02 8.75
CA ALA A 59 -5.57 -4.06 9.19
C ALA A 59 -6.47 -4.79 8.17
N ASP A 60 -7.54 -5.41 8.68
CA ASP A 60 -8.64 -6.00 7.90
C ASP A 60 -10.00 -5.44 8.35
N GLY A 61 -11.04 -5.68 7.56
CA GLY A 61 -12.44 -5.34 7.90
C GLY A 61 -12.67 -3.85 8.18
N GLU A 62 -13.46 -3.56 9.22
CA GLU A 62 -13.85 -2.20 9.60
C GLU A 62 -12.65 -1.31 9.94
N THR A 63 -11.65 -1.84 10.65
CA THR A 63 -10.42 -1.10 10.97
C THR A 63 -9.68 -0.67 9.71
N HIS A 64 -9.60 -1.54 8.70
CA HIS A 64 -9.03 -1.20 7.41
C HIS A 64 -9.86 -0.12 6.70
N ALA A 65 -11.19 -0.25 6.68
CA ALA A 65 -12.09 0.72 6.05
C ALA A 65 -11.93 2.12 6.66
N ARG A 66 -11.90 2.21 7.99
CA ARG A 66 -11.70 3.48 8.72
C ARG A 66 -10.34 4.11 8.41
N LEU A 67 -9.26 3.34 8.46
CA LEU A 67 -7.92 3.85 8.16
C LEU A 67 -7.78 4.24 6.69
N ARG A 68 -8.41 3.49 5.78
CA ARG A 68 -8.42 3.79 4.35
C ARG A 68 -9.11 5.13 4.08
N ALA A 69 -10.27 5.38 4.68
CA ALA A 69 -11.00 6.63 4.51
C ALA A 69 -10.17 7.85 4.94
N ALA A 70 -9.48 7.76 6.08
CA ALA A 70 -8.57 8.82 6.54
C ALA A 70 -7.41 9.08 5.58
N VAL A 71 -6.82 8.02 5.01
CA VAL A 71 -5.74 8.14 4.00
C VAL A 71 -6.27 8.73 2.70
N GLU A 72 -7.44 8.31 2.23
CA GLU A 72 -8.08 8.87 1.04
C GLU A 72 -8.37 10.37 1.21
N GLU A 73 -8.88 10.79 2.36
CA GLU A 73 -9.14 12.19 2.66
C GLU A 73 -7.86 13.02 2.62
N ALA A 74 -6.78 12.52 3.24
CA ALA A 74 -5.48 13.17 3.20
C ALA A 74 -4.92 13.29 1.78
N LEU A 75 -5.05 12.24 0.96
CA LEU A 75 -4.61 12.25 -0.44
C LEU A 75 -5.47 13.17 -1.30
N ALA A 76 -6.77 13.27 -1.05
CA ALA A 76 -7.66 14.18 -1.74
C ALA A 76 -7.33 15.65 -1.45
N GLY A 77 -6.76 15.96 -0.28
CA GLY A 77 -6.28 17.29 0.08
C GLY A 77 -4.94 17.68 -0.54
N LEU A 78 -4.20 16.74 -1.14
CA LEU A 78 -2.87 17.00 -1.68
C LEU A 78 -2.94 17.79 -3.00
N ASP A 79 -2.20 18.91 -3.08
CA ASP A 79 -2.04 19.63 -4.35
C ASP A 79 -1.11 18.87 -5.30
N LEU A 80 -1.70 18.05 -6.18
CA LEU A 80 -0.98 17.28 -7.19
C LEU A 80 -0.21 18.15 -8.20
N HIS A 81 -0.63 19.40 -8.43
CA HIS A 81 0.10 20.31 -9.31
C HIS A 81 1.36 20.82 -8.61
N ALA A 82 1.26 21.18 -7.33
CA ALA A 82 2.43 21.51 -6.50
C ALA A 82 3.37 20.31 -6.40
N LEU A 83 2.85 19.11 -6.13
CA LEU A 83 3.64 17.88 -6.08
C LEU A 83 4.43 17.64 -7.38
N ARG A 84 3.78 17.78 -8.54
CA ARG A 84 4.45 17.64 -9.84
C ARG A 84 5.54 18.69 -10.05
N ARG A 85 5.32 19.94 -9.64
CA ARG A 85 6.34 21.01 -9.71
C ARG A 85 7.52 20.68 -8.80
N HIS A 86 7.25 20.32 -7.54
CA HIS A 86 8.30 19.96 -6.58
C HIS A 86 9.09 18.73 -7.04
N ALA A 87 8.43 17.68 -7.54
CA ALA A 87 9.10 16.52 -8.10
C ALA A 87 10.07 16.89 -9.23
N ARG A 88 9.68 17.77 -10.15
CA ARG A 88 10.58 18.24 -11.23
C ARG A 88 11.78 19.02 -10.70
N VAL A 89 11.55 19.94 -9.76
CA VAL A 89 12.63 20.74 -9.15
C VAL A 89 13.60 19.84 -8.40
N GLN A 90 13.10 18.91 -7.59
CA GLN A 90 13.93 17.98 -6.83
C GLN A 90 14.67 17.01 -7.75
N ALA A 91 14.02 16.50 -8.81
CA ALA A 91 14.68 15.64 -9.78
C ALA A 91 15.88 16.34 -10.43
N ARG A 92 15.73 17.62 -10.82
CA ARG A 92 16.83 18.41 -11.37
C ARG A 92 17.96 18.57 -10.37
N ARG A 93 17.65 18.94 -9.12
CA ARG A 93 18.63 19.10 -8.03
C ARG A 93 19.41 17.83 -7.72
N LEU A 94 18.77 16.67 -7.82
CA LEU A 94 19.39 15.37 -7.59
C LEU A 94 20.25 14.92 -8.79
N LEU A 95 19.78 15.19 -10.02
CA LEU A 95 20.46 14.75 -11.24
C LEU A 95 21.62 15.64 -11.68
N ASP A 96 21.57 16.97 -11.45
CA ASP A 96 22.62 17.89 -11.91
C ASP A 96 24.03 17.50 -11.38
N PRO A 97 24.21 17.14 -10.09
CA PRO A 97 25.52 16.68 -9.59
C PRO A 97 25.96 15.33 -10.19
N ILE A 98 25.04 14.41 -10.42
CA ILE A 98 25.31 13.11 -11.04
C ILE A 98 25.79 13.31 -12.48
N ALA A 99 25.08 14.15 -13.23
CA ALA A 99 25.42 14.51 -14.60
C ALA A 99 26.79 15.19 -14.70
N ALA A 100 27.11 16.10 -13.76
CA ALA A 100 28.42 16.76 -13.71
C ALA A 100 29.59 15.79 -13.48
N ARG A 101 29.36 14.70 -12.73
CA ARG A 101 30.37 13.64 -12.53
C ARG A 101 30.44 12.65 -13.69
N GLY A 102 29.37 12.53 -14.49
CA GLY A 102 29.23 11.53 -15.55
C GLY A 102 28.94 10.10 -15.07
N ILE A 103 28.93 9.87 -13.75
CA ILE A 103 28.64 8.58 -13.10
C ILE A 103 28.01 8.81 -11.71
N GLY A 104 27.11 7.93 -11.30
CA GLY A 104 26.50 7.95 -9.96
C GLY A 104 25.50 6.81 -9.75
N ASP A 105 25.11 6.61 -8.50
CA ASP A 105 24.10 5.62 -8.10
C ASP A 105 22.70 6.22 -8.24
N LEU A 106 22.00 5.88 -9.32
CA LEU A 106 20.64 6.37 -9.57
C LEU A 106 19.60 5.84 -8.58
N MET A 107 19.86 4.73 -7.87
CA MET A 107 18.94 4.21 -6.87
C MET A 107 19.07 5.00 -5.58
N GLY A 108 20.27 5.01 -4.98
CA GLY A 108 20.52 5.67 -3.70
C GLY A 108 20.53 7.19 -3.79
N GLU A 109 21.08 7.78 -4.85
CA GLU A 109 21.22 9.24 -4.97
C GLU A 109 20.01 9.93 -5.63
N TYR A 110 19.09 9.18 -6.25
CA TYR A 110 17.96 9.75 -6.99
C TYR A 110 16.61 9.07 -6.69
N ALA A 111 16.45 7.80 -7.07
CA ALA A 111 15.14 7.14 -7.10
C ALA A 111 14.54 6.96 -5.70
N ASP A 112 15.35 6.63 -4.70
CA ASP A 112 14.89 6.40 -3.34
C ASP A 112 14.47 7.71 -2.63
N ILE A 113 15.18 8.83 -2.91
CA ILE A 113 15.02 10.09 -2.18
C ILE A 113 13.95 10.99 -2.81
N LEU A 114 13.85 10.97 -4.14
CA LEU A 114 12.99 11.89 -4.89
C LEU A 114 11.52 11.89 -4.41
N PRO A 115 10.85 10.73 -4.20
CA PRO A 115 9.45 10.71 -3.78
C PRO A 115 9.24 11.38 -2.43
N LEU A 116 10.12 11.12 -1.46
CA LEU A 116 10.04 11.68 -0.12
C LEU A 116 10.26 13.20 -0.17
N ARG A 117 11.31 13.68 -0.84
CA ARG A 117 11.58 15.12 -1.00
C ARG A 117 10.43 15.87 -1.65
N ALA A 118 9.87 15.33 -2.73
CA ALA A 118 8.75 15.94 -3.43
C ALA A 118 7.52 16.05 -2.52
N LEU A 119 7.21 15.00 -1.76
CA LEU A 119 6.09 14.98 -0.83
C LEU A 119 6.28 15.97 0.32
N LEU A 120 7.42 15.93 1.02
CA LEU A 120 7.70 16.80 2.16
C LEU A 120 7.73 18.29 1.76
N THR A 121 8.30 18.61 0.59
CA THR A 121 8.24 19.97 0.03
C THR A 121 6.78 20.40 -0.21
N THR A 122 5.93 19.50 -0.69
CA THR A 122 4.51 19.78 -0.96
C THR A 122 3.70 19.99 0.31
N LEU A 123 4.03 19.26 1.37
CA LEU A 123 3.42 19.42 2.68
C LEU A 123 3.92 20.67 3.42
N GLY A 124 4.94 21.36 2.89
CA GLY A 124 5.56 22.51 3.57
C GLY A 124 6.36 22.08 4.80
N THR A 125 6.84 20.85 4.84
CA THR A 125 7.68 20.33 5.93
C THR A 125 9.00 21.10 5.98
N GLY A 126 9.41 21.54 7.17
CA GLY A 126 10.69 22.22 7.37
C GLY A 126 11.90 21.35 7.03
N ASP A 127 12.97 21.99 6.55
CA ASP A 127 14.18 21.32 6.05
C ASP A 127 14.85 20.37 7.06
N ASP A 128 14.81 20.69 8.36
CA ASP A 128 15.37 19.83 9.41
C ASP A 128 14.61 18.50 9.52
N THR A 129 13.28 18.56 9.57
CA THR A 129 12.42 17.37 9.62
C THR A 129 12.56 16.56 8.34
N ALA A 130 12.67 17.23 7.18
CA ALA A 130 12.88 16.55 5.91
C ALA A 130 14.21 15.80 5.86
N ARG A 131 15.31 16.43 6.28
CA ARG A 131 16.62 15.75 6.38
C ARG A 131 16.61 14.56 7.34
N GLN A 132 15.92 14.69 8.48
CA GLN A 132 15.80 13.59 9.43
C GLN A 132 15.07 12.39 8.81
N LEU A 133 13.93 12.64 8.13
CA LEU A 133 13.17 11.59 7.46
C LEU A 133 13.95 10.94 6.32
N GLU A 134 14.68 11.72 5.52
CA GLU A 134 15.54 11.19 4.45
C GLU A 134 16.60 10.24 4.99
N SER A 135 17.23 10.55 6.12
CA SER A 135 18.30 9.70 6.69
C SER A 135 17.80 8.32 7.13
N VAL A 136 16.52 8.19 7.46
CA VAL A 136 15.89 6.93 7.89
C VAL A 136 15.04 6.26 6.79
N TRP A 137 14.75 6.97 5.70
CA TRP A 137 13.89 6.47 4.63
C TRP A 137 14.48 5.23 3.93
N HIS A 138 15.75 5.29 3.56
CA HIS A 138 16.45 4.19 2.88
C HIS A 138 16.55 2.92 3.75
N THR A 139 16.51 3.06 5.08
CA THR A 139 16.56 1.91 5.98
C THR A 139 15.20 1.28 6.22
N SER A 140 14.11 1.95 5.85
CA SER A 140 12.73 1.52 6.10
C SER A 140 12.17 0.50 5.10
N ALA A 141 12.84 0.32 3.96
CA ALA A 141 12.44 -0.64 2.94
C ALA A 141 12.77 -2.11 3.30
N TRP A 142 13.55 -2.33 4.38
CA TRP A 142 14.09 -3.64 4.72
C TRP A 142 13.63 -4.13 6.10
N PRO A 143 13.13 -5.38 6.21
CA PRO A 143 12.60 -5.93 7.47
C PRO A 143 13.68 -6.07 8.57
N GLU A 144 14.96 -6.09 8.19
CA GLU A 144 16.11 -6.29 9.10
C GLU A 144 16.44 -5.06 9.96
N ARG A 145 15.79 -3.90 9.74
CA ARG A 145 16.00 -2.67 10.53
C ARG A 145 14.71 -2.14 11.13
N PRO A 146 14.28 -2.68 12.28
CA PRO A 146 13.17 -2.11 13.01
C PRO A 146 13.57 -0.74 13.60
N GLY A 147 12.79 0.30 13.27
CA GLY A 147 12.41 1.26 14.33
C GLY A 147 12.85 2.72 14.22
N ALA A 148 13.52 3.19 13.16
CA ALA A 148 13.87 4.62 13.05
C ALA A 148 12.83 5.46 12.29
N LEU A 149 12.11 4.87 11.33
CA LEU A 149 11.12 5.58 10.53
C LEU A 149 9.91 6.04 11.36
N VAL A 150 9.34 5.14 12.18
CA VAL A 150 8.13 5.46 12.97
C VAL A 150 8.38 6.63 13.93
N PRO A 151 9.43 6.64 14.76
CA PRO A 151 9.74 7.80 15.61
C PRO A 151 10.02 9.09 14.81
N ALA A 152 10.67 9.01 13.65
CA ALA A 152 10.91 10.18 12.81
C ALA A 152 9.59 10.74 12.23
N LEU A 153 8.67 9.87 11.82
CA LEU A 153 7.32 10.26 11.39
C LEU A 153 6.52 10.86 12.53
N ASP A 154 6.57 10.28 13.73
CA ASP A 154 5.88 10.82 14.92
C ASP A 154 6.40 12.21 15.28
N ALA A 155 7.73 12.41 15.22
CA ALA A 155 8.34 13.72 15.42
C ALA A 155 7.91 14.73 14.35
N ALA A 156 7.82 14.30 13.09
CA ALA A 156 7.33 15.14 11.99
C ALA A 156 5.86 15.54 12.19
N VAL A 157 5.00 14.61 12.58
CA VAL A 157 3.59 14.88 12.89
C VAL A 157 3.46 15.81 14.09
N ALA A 158 4.28 15.63 15.13
CA ALA A 158 4.30 16.51 16.29
C ALA A 158 4.83 17.93 15.96
N ALA A 159 5.73 18.06 14.99
CA ALA A 159 6.17 19.36 14.47
C ALA A 159 5.03 20.04 13.68
N ASP A 160 4.39 19.32 12.76
CA ASP A 160 3.26 19.84 11.97
C ASP A 160 2.07 20.25 12.85
N ARG A 161 1.74 19.48 13.89
CA ARG A 161 0.68 19.85 14.86
C ARG A 161 0.96 21.16 15.62
N ARG A 162 2.23 21.52 15.80
CA ARG A 162 2.62 22.77 16.50
C ARG A 162 2.57 23.98 15.57
N ALA A 163 2.86 23.78 14.29
CA ALA A 163 2.84 24.81 13.28
C ALA A 163 2.40 24.18 11.94
N PRO A 164 1.08 24.11 11.67
CA PRO A 164 0.58 23.42 10.48
C PRO A 164 1.16 24.01 9.21
N GLY A 165 1.79 23.17 8.41
CA GLY A 165 2.14 23.54 7.04
C GLY A 165 0.87 23.81 6.25
N GLY A 166 0.82 24.87 5.44
CA GLY A 166 -0.34 25.18 4.58
C GLY A 166 -0.56 24.20 3.41
N GLY A 167 0.09 23.03 3.42
CA GLY A 167 0.26 22.14 2.26
C GLY A 167 -0.94 21.27 1.89
N LEU A 168 -1.90 21.08 2.81
CA LEU A 168 -3.14 20.35 2.52
C LEU A 168 -4.26 21.34 2.20
N ARG A 169 -4.75 21.30 0.96
CA ARG A 169 -6.01 21.97 0.59
C ARG A 169 -7.17 21.18 1.20
N ARG A 170 -8.27 21.88 1.48
CA ARG A 170 -9.52 21.21 1.87
C ARG A 170 -9.93 20.22 0.76
N PRO A 171 -10.14 18.93 1.06
CA PRO A 171 -10.37 17.93 0.04
C PRO A 171 -11.69 18.22 -0.71
N PRO A 172 -11.77 18.00 -2.03
CA PRO A 172 -13.05 17.90 -2.72
C PRO A 172 -13.83 16.69 -2.16
N PRO A 173 -15.17 16.68 -2.24
CA PRO A 173 -15.95 15.51 -1.82
C PRO A 173 -15.46 14.25 -2.56
N PRO A 174 -15.37 13.09 -1.89
CA PRO A 174 -14.79 11.90 -2.47
C PRO A 174 -15.57 11.44 -3.70
N VAL A 175 -14.86 11.09 -4.77
CA VAL A 175 -15.45 10.57 -6.02
C VAL A 175 -16.27 9.29 -5.80
N TRP A 176 -15.94 8.49 -4.78
CA TRP A 176 -16.73 7.29 -4.44
C TRP A 176 -18.09 7.59 -3.82
N ALA A 177 -18.33 8.80 -3.30
CA ALA A 177 -19.66 9.22 -2.87
C ALA A 177 -20.65 9.32 -4.04
N ALA A 178 -20.17 9.45 -5.29
CA ALA A 178 -20.99 9.38 -6.50
C ALA A 178 -21.27 7.94 -6.94
N HIS A 179 -20.67 6.94 -6.30
CA HIS A 179 -20.89 5.52 -6.56
C HIS A 179 -21.44 4.88 -5.28
N THR A 180 -22.60 5.35 -4.80
CA THR A 180 -23.37 4.55 -3.86
C THR A 180 -23.61 3.19 -4.48
N THR A 181 -22.94 2.21 -3.89
CA THR A 181 -23.06 0.76 -4.04
C THR A 181 -24.32 0.34 -4.79
N THR A 182 -24.17 -0.03 -6.07
CA THR A 182 -24.96 -1.16 -6.54
C THR A 182 -24.41 -2.36 -5.79
N PRO A 183 -25.17 -3.03 -4.92
CA PRO A 183 -24.70 -4.25 -4.30
C PRO A 183 -24.33 -5.19 -5.44
N ILE A 184 -23.12 -5.75 -5.39
CA ILE A 184 -22.77 -6.90 -6.21
C ILE A 184 -23.82 -7.94 -5.84
N SER A 185 -24.79 -8.16 -6.75
CA SER A 185 -25.85 -9.14 -6.53
C SER A 185 -25.19 -10.43 -6.10
N ALA A 186 -25.63 -10.95 -4.95
CA ALA A 186 -25.35 -12.31 -4.57
C ALA A 186 -25.69 -13.19 -5.79
N GLY A 187 -24.69 -13.94 -6.27
CA GLY A 187 -24.84 -14.82 -7.41
C GLY A 187 -26.10 -15.66 -7.28
N GLU A 188 -26.80 -15.81 -8.39
CA GLU A 188 -28.03 -16.57 -8.55
C GLU A 188 -27.94 -17.96 -7.88
N PRO A 189 -29.04 -18.49 -7.33
CA PRO A 189 -29.05 -19.84 -6.79
C PRO A 189 -28.79 -20.88 -7.90
N GLU A 190 -27.92 -21.86 -7.61
CA GLU A 190 -27.59 -22.97 -8.50
C GLU A 190 -28.84 -23.63 -9.14
N PRO A 191 -28.79 -24.00 -10.43
CA PRO A 191 -29.87 -24.75 -11.05
C PRO A 191 -29.98 -26.14 -10.40
N THR A 192 -31.13 -26.38 -9.78
CA THR A 192 -31.51 -27.65 -9.18
C THR A 192 -31.39 -28.78 -10.21
N ALA A 193 -30.46 -29.71 -9.98
CA ALA A 193 -30.29 -30.90 -10.80
C ALA A 193 -31.59 -31.71 -10.88
N ALA A 194 -32.09 -31.88 -12.10
CA ALA A 194 -33.27 -32.66 -12.41
C ALA A 194 -33.09 -34.11 -11.95
N ARG A 195 -33.98 -34.56 -11.07
CA ARG A 195 -34.17 -35.98 -10.71
C ARG A 195 -34.51 -36.78 -11.97
N HIS A 196 -33.55 -37.53 -12.51
CA HIS A 196 -33.85 -38.65 -13.40
C HIS A 196 -34.61 -39.73 -12.62
N ARG A 197 -35.94 -39.77 -12.79
CA ARG A 197 -36.75 -40.94 -12.44
C ARG A 197 -36.49 -42.03 -13.48
N ARG A 198 -35.81 -43.11 -13.09
CA ARG A 198 -35.84 -44.38 -13.82
C ARG A 198 -37.27 -44.92 -13.77
N ARG A 199 -37.87 -45.17 -14.94
CA ARG A 199 -39.09 -46.00 -15.08
C ARG A 199 -38.69 -47.48 -14.98
N PRO A 200 -39.45 -48.32 -14.26
CA PRO A 200 -39.27 -49.77 -14.33
C PRO A 200 -39.96 -50.32 -15.59
N GLY A 201 -39.27 -51.23 -16.27
CA GLY A 201 -39.84 -52.25 -17.13
C GLY A 201 -39.52 -53.60 -16.54
#